data_AF-A0A377N4X7-F1
#
_entry.id   AF-A0A377N4X7-F1
#
_cell.length_a   1.000
_cell.length_b   1.000
_cell.length_c   1.000
_cell.angle_alpha   90.00
_cell.angle_beta   90.00
_cell.angle_gamma   90.00
#
_symmetry.space_group_name_H-M   'P 1'
#
loop_
_entity.id
_entity.type
_entity.pdbx_description
1 polymer ?
#
loop_
_entity_poly.entity_id
_entity_poly.type
_entity_poly.pdbx_seq_one_letter_code
_entity_poly.pdbx_strand_id
1 'polypeptide(L)'
;MQHSLPLPDARLSGAARSAFILASGAKHFPLSVEQLVMDYRAAPMDAQNIIVTAARREEMQQWQRFLAESHLVPEVVELAPCALQLAASCAGESADKLLLHRLDEGWLWVSPHGLPFQFGVFDAQEVKDISQLASLAKEQYRAAKLCDEEMLFSSSRVEELPLGVGAWSPFRALTQLSPPLPANPAAFALAMGLALRARDS
;
A
#
# COMPACT_ATOMS: atom_id res chain seq x y z
N MET A 1 6.00 8.26 -0.71
CA MET A 1 5.02 9.26 -1.23
C MET A 1 4.56 8.82 -2.61
N GLN A 2 3.33 9.16 -3.04
CA GLN A 2 2.81 8.84 -4.37
C GLN A 2 2.04 10.02 -4.98
N HIS A 3 2.21 10.23 -6.30
CA HIS A 3 1.45 11.22 -7.08
C HIS A 3 0.96 10.61 -8.39
N SER A 4 -0.25 11.00 -8.80
CA SER A 4 -0.81 10.67 -10.11
C SER A 4 -0.46 11.73 -11.13
N LEU A 5 0.02 11.32 -12.29
CA LEU A 5 0.34 12.18 -13.44
C LEU A 5 -0.34 11.66 -14.70
N PRO A 6 -0.69 12.53 -15.66
CA PRO A 6 -1.14 12.09 -16.97
C PRO A 6 -0.05 11.30 -17.68
N LEU A 7 -0.46 10.25 -18.38
CA LEU A 7 0.43 9.43 -19.20
C LEU A 7 1.03 10.31 -20.33
N PRO A 8 2.37 10.37 -20.47
CA PRO A 8 2.99 11.14 -21.53
C PRO A 8 2.74 10.54 -22.91
N ASP A 9 2.92 11.39 -23.92
CA ASP A 9 2.71 11.04 -25.33
C ASP A 9 3.47 9.77 -25.76
N ALA A 10 2.76 8.88 -26.46
CA ALA A 10 3.28 7.60 -26.94
C ALA A 10 4.40 7.73 -28.00
N ARG A 11 4.61 8.92 -28.57
CA ARG A 11 5.68 9.21 -29.55
C ARG A 11 7.08 9.23 -28.93
N LEU A 12 7.21 9.39 -27.62
CA LEU A 12 8.49 9.28 -26.93
C LEU A 12 8.98 7.83 -26.91
N SER A 13 10.26 7.62 -27.19
CA SER A 13 10.92 6.32 -26.95
C SER A 13 10.83 5.91 -25.49
N GLY A 14 10.97 4.62 -25.17
CA GLY A 14 10.87 4.12 -23.80
C GLY A 14 11.75 4.89 -22.81
N ALA A 15 13.05 5.01 -23.09
CA ALA A 15 13.98 5.74 -22.24
C ALA A 15 13.65 7.24 -22.10
N ALA A 16 13.29 7.91 -23.21
CA ALA A 16 12.92 9.33 -23.18
C ALA A 16 11.62 9.56 -22.39
N ARG A 17 10.68 8.63 -22.49
CA ARG A 17 9.43 8.66 -21.74
C ARG A 17 9.67 8.47 -20.25
N SER A 18 10.45 7.47 -19.86
CA SER A 18 10.80 7.25 -18.45
C SER A 18 11.51 8.46 -17.85
N ALA A 19 12.50 9.04 -18.54
CA ALA A 19 13.18 10.24 -18.09
C ALA A 19 12.22 11.43 -17.93
N PHE A 20 11.30 11.61 -18.88
CA PHE A 20 10.28 12.66 -18.81
C PHE A 20 9.32 12.48 -17.62
N ILE A 21 8.86 11.25 -17.38
CA ILE A 21 7.99 10.90 -16.25
C ILE A 21 8.66 11.25 -14.94
N LEU A 22 9.89 10.77 -14.73
CA LEU A 22 10.61 10.97 -13.48
C LEU A 22 10.93 12.46 -13.25
N ALA A 23 11.35 13.18 -14.29
CA ALA A 23 11.61 14.62 -14.20
C ALA A 23 10.33 15.43 -13.93
N SER A 24 9.19 15.01 -14.49
CA SER A 24 7.89 15.66 -14.23
C SER A 24 7.40 15.35 -12.82
N GLY A 25 7.51 14.09 -12.39
CA GLY A 25 7.13 13.64 -11.04
C GLY A 25 7.94 14.29 -9.93
N ALA A 26 9.25 14.48 -10.12
CA ALA A 26 10.12 15.13 -9.15
C ALA A 26 9.57 16.50 -8.68
N LYS A 27 8.92 17.26 -9.57
CA LYS A 27 8.36 18.59 -9.28
C LYS A 27 7.20 18.58 -8.28
N HIS A 28 6.61 17.41 -8.03
CA HIS A 28 5.48 17.25 -7.11
C HIS A 28 5.93 16.89 -5.69
N PHE A 29 7.20 16.50 -5.49
CA PHE A 29 7.73 16.14 -4.19
C PHE A 29 8.46 17.32 -3.53
N PRO A 30 8.40 17.45 -2.19
CA PRO A 30 9.02 18.57 -1.47
C PRO A 30 10.55 18.44 -1.32
N LEU A 31 11.19 17.54 -2.06
CA LEU A 31 12.62 17.24 -1.98
C LEU A 31 13.28 17.44 -3.35
N SER A 32 14.58 17.71 -3.35
CA SER A 32 15.37 17.76 -4.59
C SER A 32 15.42 16.37 -5.26
N VAL A 33 15.54 16.33 -6.58
CA VAL A 33 15.53 15.08 -7.35
C VAL A 33 16.68 14.15 -6.96
N GLU A 34 17.83 14.72 -6.56
CA GLU A 34 19.01 14.00 -6.10
C GLU A 34 18.75 13.26 -4.78
N GLN A 35 17.85 13.78 -3.93
CA GLN A 35 17.46 13.19 -2.66
C GLN A 35 16.37 12.11 -2.81
N LEU A 36 15.83 11.92 -4.01
CA LEU A 36 14.73 11.00 -4.27
C LEU A 36 15.22 9.78 -5.04
N VAL A 37 14.67 8.63 -4.69
CA VAL A 37 14.56 7.47 -5.58
C VAL A 37 13.10 7.41 -6.01
N MET A 38 12.87 7.28 -7.31
CA MET A 38 11.53 7.31 -7.89
C MET A 38 11.34 6.13 -8.81
N ASP A 39 10.11 5.67 -8.84
CA ASP A 39 9.62 4.65 -9.77
C ASP A 39 8.21 5.03 -10.24
N TYR A 40 7.72 4.44 -11.32
CA TYR A 40 6.38 4.68 -11.81
C TYR A 40 5.69 3.42 -12.34
N ARG A 41 4.38 3.39 -12.21
CA ARG A 41 3.51 2.34 -12.77
C ARG A 41 2.27 2.93 -13.44
N ALA A 42 1.61 2.16 -14.29
CA ALA A 42 0.27 2.52 -14.76
C ALA A 42 -0.71 2.60 -13.58
N ALA A 43 -1.66 3.53 -13.62
CA ALA A 43 -2.72 3.57 -12.63
C ALA A 43 -3.70 2.41 -12.88
N PRO A 44 -4.01 1.55 -11.89
CA PRO A 44 -4.83 0.35 -12.09
C PRO A 44 -6.23 0.64 -12.65
N MET A 45 -6.82 1.77 -12.26
CA MET A 45 -8.18 2.15 -12.64
C MET A 45 -8.25 3.28 -13.67
N ASP A 46 -7.10 3.76 -14.18
CA ASP A 46 -7.06 4.88 -15.11
C ASP A 46 -5.90 4.72 -16.10
N ALA A 47 -6.21 4.19 -17.28
CA ALA A 47 -5.22 3.96 -18.34
C ALA A 47 -4.59 5.26 -18.88
N GLN A 48 -5.15 6.43 -18.57
CA GLN A 48 -4.61 7.73 -18.96
C GLN A 48 -3.68 8.32 -17.91
N ASN A 49 -3.52 7.66 -16.76
CA ASN A 49 -2.69 8.12 -15.66
C ASN A 49 -1.63 7.10 -15.27
N ILE A 50 -0.55 7.62 -14.71
CA ILE A 50 0.53 6.87 -14.08
C ILE A 50 0.66 7.31 -12.63
N ILE A 51 1.11 6.39 -11.79
CA ILE A 51 1.43 6.65 -10.39
C ILE A 51 2.95 6.69 -10.27
N VAL A 52 3.48 7.83 -9.86
CA VAL A 52 4.89 8.00 -9.51
C VAL A 52 5.03 7.81 -8.00
N THR A 53 5.87 6.86 -7.59
CA THR A 53 6.24 6.62 -6.20
C THR A 53 7.61 7.21 -5.96
N ALA A 54 7.78 7.92 -4.84
CA ALA A 54 9.08 8.44 -4.41
C ALA A 54 9.37 8.09 -2.94
N ALA A 55 10.63 7.77 -2.68
CA ALA A 55 11.20 7.54 -1.36
C ALA A 55 12.49 8.37 -1.20
N ARG A 56 12.86 8.68 0.05
CA ARG A 56 14.14 9.33 0.33
C ARG A 56 15.26 8.37 -0.01
N ARG A 57 16.22 8.84 -0.81
CA ARG A 57 17.38 8.06 -1.25
C ARG A 57 18.19 7.53 -0.06
N GLU A 58 18.40 8.37 0.94
CA GLU A 58 19.17 8.02 2.14
C GLU A 58 18.53 6.86 2.92
N GLU A 59 17.22 6.92 3.15
CA GLU A 59 16.46 5.85 3.80
C GLU A 59 16.56 4.55 2.99
N MET A 60 16.34 4.62 1.67
CA MET A 60 16.44 3.44 0.79
C MET A 60 17.84 2.82 0.82
N GLN A 61 18.89 3.63 0.78
CA GLN A 61 20.28 3.17 0.88
C GLN A 61 20.58 2.57 2.25
N GLN A 62 20.01 3.13 3.33
CA GLN A 62 20.14 2.57 4.67
C GLN A 62 19.49 1.19 4.76
N TRP A 63 18.25 1.04 4.29
CA TRP A 63 17.56 -0.27 4.25
C TRP A 63 18.32 -1.30 3.41
N GLN A 64 18.78 -0.92 2.22
CA GLN A 64 19.58 -1.81 1.37
C GLN A 64 20.87 -2.27 2.05
N ARG A 65 21.55 -1.39 2.79
CA ARG A 65 22.74 -1.77 3.56
C ARG A 65 22.42 -2.76 4.66
N PHE A 66 21.41 -2.52 5.48
CA PHE A 66 21.03 -3.43 6.56
C PHE A 66 20.61 -4.81 6.05
N LEU A 67 19.87 -4.85 4.94
CA LEU A 67 19.49 -6.11 4.30
C LEU A 67 20.72 -6.83 3.75
N ALA A 68 21.63 -6.13 3.08
CA ALA A 68 22.86 -6.72 2.53
C ALA A 68 23.80 -7.25 3.62
N GLU A 69 23.91 -6.56 4.76
CA GLU A 69 24.65 -7.03 5.95
C GLU A 69 24.05 -8.32 6.53
N SER A 70 22.75 -8.55 6.29
CA SER A 70 22.05 -9.79 6.65
C SER A 70 21.99 -10.81 5.50
N HIS A 71 22.77 -10.60 4.43
CA HIS A 71 22.79 -11.42 3.20
C HIS A 71 21.43 -11.50 2.47
N LEU A 72 20.57 -10.49 2.64
CA LEU A 72 19.30 -10.34 1.94
C LEU A 72 19.45 -9.29 0.84
N VAL A 73 19.09 -9.66 -0.39
CA VAL A 73 19.07 -8.74 -1.54
C VAL A 73 17.63 -8.63 -2.01
N PRO A 74 16.89 -7.58 -1.61
CA PRO A 74 15.49 -7.45 -2.01
C PRO A 74 15.40 -7.22 -3.53
N GLU A 75 14.59 -8.04 -4.22
CA GLU A 75 14.27 -7.79 -5.64
C GLU A 75 13.30 -6.61 -5.80
N VAL A 76 12.45 -6.38 -4.78
CA VAL A 76 11.38 -5.37 -4.82
C VAL A 76 11.27 -4.69 -3.46
N VAL A 77 10.94 -3.40 -3.48
CA VAL A 77 10.45 -2.66 -2.31
C VAL A 77 9.12 -2.02 -2.68
N GLU A 78 8.10 -2.22 -1.85
CA GLU A 78 6.73 -1.77 -2.11
C GLU A 78 6.17 -1.02 -0.90
N LEU A 79 5.21 -0.12 -1.15
CA LEU A 79 4.51 0.55 -0.07
C LEU A 79 3.56 -0.43 0.64
N ALA A 80 3.58 -0.41 1.98
CA ALA A 80 2.64 -1.13 2.83
C ALA A 80 1.17 -1.03 2.36
N PRO A 81 0.61 0.16 2.01
CA PRO A 81 -0.75 0.25 1.49
C PRO A 81 -1.00 -0.54 0.20
N CYS A 82 -0.03 -0.57 -0.72
CA CYS A 82 -0.16 -1.34 -1.97
C CYS A 82 -0.14 -2.85 -1.70
N ALA A 83 0.76 -3.30 -0.82
CA ALA A 83 0.79 -4.70 -0.39
C ALA A 83 -0.52 -5.10 0.31
N LEU A 84 -1.01 -4.27 1.24
CA LEU A 84 -2.25 -4.54 1.96
C LEU A 84 -3.47 -4.66 1.02
N GLN A 85 -3.58 -3.73 0.08
CA GLN A 85 -4.67 -3.71 -0.90
C GLN A 85 -4.63 -4.95 -1.80
N LEU A 86 -3.44 -5.35 -2.25
CA LEU A 86 -3.27 -6.56 -3.06
C LEU A 86 -3.63 -7.82 -2.27
N ALA A 87 -3.19 -7.94 -1.02
CA ALA A 87 -3.54 -9.06 -0.16
C ALA A 87 -5.05 -9.22 0.02
N ALA A 88 -5.77 -8.12 0.26
CA ALA A 88 -7.23 -8.12 0.37
C ALA A 88 -7.90 -8.54 -0.95
N SER A 89 -7.44 -8.00 -2.09
CA SER A 89 -7.96 -8.37 -3.41
C SER A 89 -7.76 -9.86 -3.70
N CYS A 90 -6.57 -10.40 -3.47
CA CYS A 90 -6.28 -11.82 -3.67
C CYS A 90 -7.04 -12.74 -2.68
N ALA A 91 -7.33 -12.26 -1.47
CA ALA A 91 -8.15 -12.97 -0.50
C ALA A 91 -9.65 -13.02 -0.87
N GLY A 92 -10.04 -12.33 -1.95
CA GLY A 92 -11.42 -12.23 -2.39
C GLY A 92 -12.29 -11.37 -1.48
N GLU A 93 -11.67 -10.41 -0.78
CA GLU A 93 -12.42 -9.41 -0.01
C GLU A 93 -13.15 -8.44 -0.95
N SER A 94 -14.16 -7.75 -0.44
CA SER A 94 -14.98 -6.86 -1.27
C SER A 94 -14.18 -5.68 -1.83
N ALA A 95 -14.51 -5.26 -3.05
CA ALA A 95 -13.82 -4.21 -3.79
C ALA A 95 -14.15 -2.78 -3.33
N ASP A 96 -15.05 -2.64 -2.36
CA ASP A 96 -15.58 -1.40 -1.78
C ASP A 96 -15.33 -1.27 -0.26
N LYS A 97 -14.68 -2.25 0.38
CA LYS A 97 -14.35 -2.19 1.82
C LYS A 97 -13.03 -1.46 2.07
N LEU A 98 -13.07 -0.48 2.97
CA LEU A 98 -11.86 0.20 3.45
C LEU A 98 -11.00 -0.77 4.26
N LEU A 99 -9.69 -0.68 4.11
CA LEU A 99 -8.73 -1.53 4.81
C LEU A 99 -8.04 -0.74 5.90
N LEU A 100 -8.03 -1.28 7.11
CA LEU A 100 -7.36 -0.75 8.28
C LEU A 100 -6.26 -1.72 8.72
N HIS A 101 -5.13 -1.18 9.13
CA HIS A 101 -4.00 -1.99 9.59
C HIS A 101 -3.25 -1.34 10.74
N ARG A 102 -2.88 -2.15 11.73
CA ARG A 102 -1.99 -1.77 12.82
C ARG A 102 -0.53 -1.94 12.36
N LEU A 103 0.21 -0.84 12.35
CA LEU A 103 1.68 -0.85 12.23
C LEU A 103 2.31 -0.97 13.63
N ASP A 104 3.61 -1.28 13.69
CA ASP A 104 4.32 -1.35 14.97
C ASP A 104 4.25 -0.02 15.74
N GLU A 105 4.44 1.10 15.03
CA GLU A 105 4.48 2.46 15.58
C GLU A 105 3.33 3.36 15.09
N GLY A 106 2.23 2.77 14.61
CA GLY A 106 1.12 3.57 14.12
C GLY A 106 -0.01 2.80 13.48
N TRP A 107 -0.70 3.49 12.59
CA TRP A 107 -1.91 3.02 11.94
C TRP A 107 -1.87 3.35 10.46
N LEU A 108 -2.46 2.47 9.67
CA LEU A 108 -2.60 2.62 8.23
C LEU A 108 -4.06 2.43 7.86
N TRP A 109 -4.60 3.33 7.04
CA TRP A 109 -5.83 3.08 6.30
C TRP A 109 -5.55 3.10 4.79
N VAL A 110 -6.25 2.27 4.04
CA VAL A 110 -6.10 2.14 2.59
C VAL A 110 -7.48 2.06 1.96
N SER A 111 -7.63 2.77 0.84
CA SER A 111 -8.82 2.73 0.00
C SER A 111 -9.13 1.30 -0.48
N PRO A 112 -10.39 1.00 -0.79
CA PRO A 112 -10.75 -0.26 -1.44
C PRO A 112 -10.03 -0.45 -2.77
N HIS A 113 -9.85 -1.71 -3.21
CA HIS A 113 -9.12 -2.01 -4.43
C HIS A 113 -9.91 -1.76 -5.73
N GLY A 114 -11.24 -1.67 -5.66
CA GLY A 114 -12.09 -1.30 -6.78
C GLY A 114 -12.32 0.21 -6.94
N LEU A 115 -11.80 1.03 -6.03
CA LEU A 115 -12.01 2.47 -6.00
C LEU A 115 -10.68 3.24 -6.11
N PRO A 116 -10.71 4.57 -6.37
CA PRO A 116 -9.48 5.36 -6.53
C PRO A 116 -8.54 5.23 -5.34
N PHE A 117 -7.27 4.93 -5.63
CA PHE A 117 -6.25 4.64 -4.63
C PHE A 117 -5.93 5.86 -3.75
N GLN A 118 -6.15 5.74 -2.44
CA GLN A 118 -5.72 6.69 -1.41
C GLN A 118 -5.37 5.92 -0.14
N PHE A 119 -4.49 6.48 0.67
CA PHE A 119 -4.14 5.91 1.96
C PHE A 119 -3.70 7.04 2.88
N GLY A 120 -3.69 6.74 4.18
CA GLY A 120 -3.13 7.62 5.19
C GLY A 120 -2.47 6.81 6.29
N VAL A 121 -1.47 7.41 6.90
CA VAL A 121 -0.73 6.87 8.03
C VAL A 121 -0.88 7.84 9.18
N PHE A 122 -1.08 7.30 10.38
CA PHE A 122 -1.10 8.06 11.62
C PHE A 122 -0.12 7.45 12.61
N ASP A 123 0.53 8.30 13.40
CA ASP A 123 1.34 7.84 14.50
C ASP A 123 0.46 7.26 15.62
N ALA A 124 1.03 6.37 16.44
CA ALA A 124 0.30 5.73 17.54
C ALA A 124 -0.27 6.73 18.58
N GLN A 125 0.26 7.96 18.63
CA GLN A 125 -0.20 9.01 19.54
C GLN A 125 -1.41 9.80 18.98
N GLU A 126 -1.60 9.83 17.67
CA GLU A 126 -2.67 10.60 17.01
C GLU A 126 -4.00 9.86 17.06
N VAL A 127 -3.95 8.52 17.04
CA VAL A 127 -5.10 7.64 16.99
C VAL A 127 -5.06 6.65 18.14
N LYS A 128 -6.07 6.74 19.01
CA LYS A 128 -6.15 5.97 20.26
C LYS A 128 -6.59 4.53 20.04
N ASP A 129 -7.53 4.32 19.13
CA ASP A 129 -8.17 3.03 18.91
C ASP A 129 -8.67 2.84 17.46
N ILE A 130 -9.15 1.63 17.17
CA ILE A 130 -9.62 1.21 15.86
C ILE A 130 -10.87 2.01 15.43
N SER A 131 -11.72 2.42 16.38
CA SER A 131 -12.93 3.19 16.08
C SER A 131 -12.58 4.60 15.58
N GLN A 132 -11.61 5.24 16.24
CA GLN A 132 -11.10 6.54 15.81
C GLN A 132 -10.42 6.43 14.44
N LEU A 133 -9.62 5.38 14.21
CA LEU A 133 -9.02 5.12 12.91
C LEU A 133 -10.08 5.00 11.81
N ALA A 134 -11.14 4.21 12.05
CA ALA A 134 -12.22 4.00 11.11
C ALA A 134 -12.95 5.32 10.76
N SER A 135 -13.22 6.17 11.76
CA SER A 135 -13.83 7.50 11.53
C SER A 135 -12.94 8.36 10.64
N LEU A 136 -11.65 8.47 10.99
CA LEU A 136 -10.69 9.28 10.24
C LEU A 136 -10.49 8.77 8.80
N ALA A 137 -10.47 7.46 8.60
CA ALA A 137 -10.39 6.87 7.27
C ALA A 137 -11.62 7.24 6.41
N LYS A 138 -12.84 7.14 6.97
CA LYS A 138 -14.09 7.56 6.31
C LYS A 138 -14.09 9.06 5.97
N GLU A 139 -13.56 9.90 6.86
CA GLU A 139 -13.50 11.35 6.67
C GLU A 139 -12.46 11.76 5.61
N GLN A 140 -11.28 11.13 5.61
CA GLN A 140 -10.18 11.49 4.71
C GLN A 140 -10.35 10.90 3.31
N TYR A 141 -11.03 9.76 3.18
CA TYR A 141 -11.19 9.12 1.89
C TYR A 141 -12.21 9.85 1.01
N ARG A 142 -11.73 10.44 -0.09
CA ARG A 142 -12.58 11.30 -0.94
C ARG A 142 -13.77 10.58 -1.56
N ALA A 143 -13.67 9.27 -1.76
CA ALA A 143 -14.73 8.44 -2.33
C ALA A 143 -15.48 7.59 -1.29
N ALA A 144 -15.43 7.96 0.00
CA ALA A 144 -16.05 7.20 1.09
C ALA A 144 -17.54 6.89 0.89
N LYS A 145 -18.29 7.73 0.16
CA LYS A 145 -19.71 7.48 -0.16
C LYS A 145 -19.95 6.28 -1.09
N LEU A 146 -18.91 5.79 -1.74
CA LEU A 146 -18.95 4.60 -2.60
C LEU A 146 -18.49 3.34 -1.86
N CYS A 147 -18.04 3.48 -0.62
CA CYS A 147 -17.57 2.35 0.18
C CYS A 147 -18.76 1.60 0.81
N ASP A 148 -18.51 0.34 1.15
CA ASP A 148 -19.31 -0.40 2.12
C ASP A 148 -19.27 0.31 3.48
N GLU A 149 -20.31 0.11 4.28
CA GLU A 149 -20.35 0.60 5.66
C GLU A 149 -19.35 -0.10 6.56
N GLU A 150 -19.05 -1.37 6.27
CA GLU A 150 -18.07 -2.17 6.97
C GLU A 150 -16.64 -1.94 6.46
N MET A 151 -15.68 -2.03 7.38
CA MET A 151 -14.25 -2.00 7.09
C MET A 151 -13.60 -3.31 7.49
N LEU A 152 -12.40 -3.57 6.96
CA LEU A 152 -11.61 -4.74 7.29
C LEU A 152 -10.36 -4.35 8.07
N PHE A 153 -10.11 -5.01 9.20
CA PHE A 153 -8.96 -4.73 10.05
C PHE A 153 -7.98 -5.90 10.09
N SER A 154 -6.68 -5.57 10.07
CA SER A 154 -5.59 -6.53 10.23
C SER A 154 -4.52 -6.00 11.18
N SER A 155 -3.95 -6.89 11.98
CA SER A 155 -2.93 -6.55 12.98
C SER A 155 -2.09 -7.78 13.31
N SER A 156 -0.85 -7.56 13.74
CA SER A 156 -0.03 -8.61 14.36
C SER A 156 -0.53 -8.98 15.76
N ARG A 157 -1.30 -8.08 16.39
CA ARG A 157 -1.86 -8.22 17.74
C ARG A 157 -3.31 -8.69 17.67
N VAL A 158 -3.76 -9.41 18.70
CA VAL A 158 -5.18 -9.71 18.90
C VAL A 158 -5.81 -8.50 19.58
N GLU A 159 -6.77 -7.88 18.91
CA GLU A 159 -7.43 -6.65 19.36
C GLU A 159 -8.94 -6.81 19.23
N GLU A 160 -9.70 -6.21 20.14
CA GLU A 160 -11.16 -6.18 20.06
C GLU A 160 -11.60 -5.25 18.93
N LEU A 161 -12.52 -5.72 18.08
CA LEU A 161 -12.99 -4.97 16.93
C LEU A 161 -14.30 -4.24 17.24
N PRO A 162 -14.39 -2.93 16.94
CA PRO A 162 -15.62 -2.18 17.11
C PRO A 162 -16.66 -2.59 16.05
N LEU A 163 -17.91 -2.17 16.27
CA LEU A 163 -19.01 -2.38 15.32
C LEU A 163 -18.66 -1.77 13.95
N GLY A 164 -18.94 -2.51 12.88
CA GLY A 164 -18.64 -2.08 11.50
C GLY A 164 -17.18 -2.29 11.09
N VAL A 165 -16.35 -2.92 11.93
CA VAL A 165 -15.00 -3.34 11.58
C VAL A 165 -14.87 -4.84 11.72
N GLY A 166 -14.67 -5.54 10.61
CA GLY A 166 -14.52 -6.98 10.54
C GLY A 166 -13.07 -7.42 10.52
N ALA A 167 -12.79 -8.59 11.11
CA ALA A 167 -11.54 -9.29 10.88
C ALA A 167 -11.54 -9.91 9.48
N TRP A 168 -10.36 -10.04 8.87
CA TRP A 168 -10.18 -10.80 7.65
C TRP A 168 -8.88 -11.61 7.71
N SER A 169 -8.73 -12.56 6.78
CA SER A 169 -7.56 -13.42 6.74
C SER A 169 -6.90 -13.37 5.36
N PRO A 170 -5.63 -12.92 5.26
CA PRO A 170 -4.91 -12.94 3.99
C PRO A 170 -4.66 -14.36 3.48
N PHE A 171 -4.76 -15.38 4.34
CA PHE A 171 -4.59 -16.78 3.93
C PHE A 171 -5.74 -17.31 3.07
N ARG A 172 -6.86 -16.59 2.96
CA ARG A 172 -7.91 -16.91 1.96
C ARG A 172 -7.40 -16.82 0.53
N ALA A 173 -6.31 -16.09 0.29
CA ALA A 173 -5.65 -16.02 -1.00
C ALA A 173 -4.87 -17.31 -1.36
N LEU A 174 -4.58 -18.16 -0.37
CA LEU A 174 -3.79 -19.37 -0.56
C LEU A 174 -4.69 -20.56 -0.90
N THR A 175 -4.31 -21.30 -1.94
CA THR A 175 -5.00 -22.54 -2.34
C THR A 175 -4.54 -23.77 -1.57
N GLN A 176 -3.31 -23.73 -1.04
CA GLN A 176 -2.70 -24.83 -0.29
C GLN A 176 -2.19 -24.34 1.05
N LEU A 177 -2.76 -24.88 2.12
CA LEU A 177 -2.42 -24.58 3.51
C LEU A 177 -2.04 -25.88 4.20
N SER A 178 -0.84 -25.92 4.78
CA SER A 178 -0.37 -27.07 5.56
C SER A 178 -0.34 -26.70 7.05
N PRO A 179 -1.03 -27.45 7.92
CA PRO A 179 -1.00 -27.21 9.37
C PRO A 179 0.37 -27.56 9.99
N PRO A 180 0.71 -27.00 11.16
CA PRO A 180 -0.09 -26.03 11.92
C PRO A 180 -0.03 -24.63 11.30
N LEU A 181 -1.19 -23.96 11.24
CA LEU A 181 -1.27 -22.59 10.77
C LEU A 181 -0.96 -21.60 11.91
N PRO A 182 -0.38 -20.42 11.60
CA PRO A 182 -0.27 -19.33 12.55
C PRO A 182 -1.61 -18.98 13.21
N ALA A 183 -1.58 -18.72 14.52
CA ALA A 183 -2.79 -18.40 15.28
C ALA A 183 -3.45 -17.09 14.84
N ASN A 184 -2.66 -16.13 14.31
CA ASN A 184 -3.15 -14.86 13.78
C ASN A 184 -2.72 -14.69 12.31
N PRO A 185 -3.52 -15.15 11.34
CA PRO A 185 -3.25 -14.92 9.91
C PRO A 185 -3.16 -13.45 9.52
N ALA A 186 -3.91 -12.56 10.20
CA ALA A 186 -3.95 -11.13 9.87
C ALA A 186 -2.59 -10.43 10.07
N ALA A 187 -1.72 -11.01 10.90
CA ALA A 187 -0.34 -10.56 11.07
C ALA A 187 0.48 -10.60 9.77
N PHE A 188 0.08 -11.46 8.82
CA PHE A 188 0.79 -11.68 7.57
C PHE A 188 0.21 -10.89 6.40
N ALA A 189 -0.71 -9.94 6.63
CA ALA A 189 -1.41 -9.23 5.56
C ALA A 189 -0.45 -8.52 4.60
N LEU A 190 0.54 -7.77 5.13
CA LEU A 190 1.55 -7.10 4.29
C LEU A 190 2.47 -8.09 3.58
N ALA A 191 2.94 -9.11 4.30
CA ALA A 191 3.81 -10.15 3.73
C ALA A 191 3.11 -10.92 2.59
N MET A 192 1.82 -11.21 2.74
CA MET A 192 1.02 -11.88 1.72
C MET A 192 0.90 -11.02 0.46
N GLY A 193 0.65 -9.73 0.62
CA GLY A 193 0.63 -8.79 -0.50
C GLY A 193 1.94 -8.76 -1.26
N LEU A 194 3.07 -8.69 -0.55
CA LEU A 194 4.40 -8.73 -1.16
C LEU A 194 4.65 -10.05 -1.89
N ALA A 195 4.25 -11.18 -1.31
CA ALA A 195 4.46 -12.50 -1.90
C ALA A 195 3.61 -12.75 -3.16
N LEU A 196 2.42 -12.15 -3.23
CA LEU A 196 1.48 -12.31 -4.36
C LEU A 196 1.67 -11.26 -5.45
N ARG A 197 2.53 -10.26 -5.24
CA ARG A 197 2.82 -9.22 -6.22
C ARG A 197 3.42 -9.83 -7.49
N ALA A 198 2.81 -9.52 -8.63
CA ALA A 198 3.39 -9.86 -9.93
C ALA A 198 4.75 -9.15 -10.10
N ARG A 199 5.67 -9.77 -10.84
CA ARG A 199 6.89 -9.08 -11.27
C ARG A 199 6.49 -7.94 -12.20
N ASP A 200 7.20 -6.82 -12.10
CA ASP A 200 7.03 -5.70 -13.02
C ASP A 200 7.41 -6.17 -14.43
N SER A 201 6.51 -5.98 -15.40
CA SER A 201 6.66 -6.40 -16.80
C SER A 201 7.33 -5.35 -17.66
#